data_AF-B7AP60-F1
#
_entry.id   AF-B7AP60-F1
#
_cell.length_a   1.000
_cell.length_b   1.000
_cell.length_c   1.000
_cell.angle_alpha   90.00
_cell.angle_beta   90.00
_cell.angle_gamma   90.00
#
_symmetry.space_group_name_H-M   'P 1'
#
loop_
_entity.id
_entity.type
_entity.pdbx_description
1 polymer ?
#
loop_
_entity_poly.entity_id
_entity_poly.type
_entity_poly.pdbx_seq_one_letter_code
_entity_poly.pdbx_strand_id
1 'polypeptide(L)'
;MDQNYEIPVFLIDGFLDSGKTTFITETIEQGQFDEAEKKLLIVCEEGENEYDEAMLKKHKMDMVVLEKEDFTAEKLTELDKKYDPWLVVIEYNGMWEMSLLDELKKPFGWTIYQRITLVNAGTFELMWNNMKSTMAETMRSAEMVIFNRCEKGMNLGGFRRSVKILNGFAQIVFENTNGEIASIAEQLPYDINADVIDVDDSDYGIWYMDVSERPEVYKDKKVRFKAQVYKGKKFAAKTFVPGRKAMTCCEADTAFIGYICNYPDVASLTERSWVYVEAVIKYEFQMSYRKKGPVLYASSVTPAEPAAEEMVYF
;
A
#
# COMPACT_ATOMS: atom_id res chain seq x y z
N MET A 1 24.91 15.00 -27.40
CA MET A 1 23.71 14.29 -26.92
C MET A 1 24.09 13.81 -25.55
N ASP A 2 23.86 14.64 -24.53
CA ASP A 2 24.05 14.25 -23.14
C ASP A 2 22.91 13.29 -22.78
N GLN A 3 23.17 11.99 -22.93
CA GLN A 3 22.37 11.02 -22.19
C GLN A 3 22.74 11.25 -20.73
N ASN A 4 21.78 11.75 -19.93
CA ASN A 4 21.90 11.77 -18.48
C ASN A 4 22.28 10.35 -18.04
N TYR A 5 23.51 10.18 -17.59
CA TYR A 5 24.00 8.93 -17.04
C TYR A 5 23.41 8.79 -15.63
N GLU A 6 22.28 8.10 -15.52
CA GLU A 6 21.62 7.81 -14.25
C GLU A 6 22.00 6.41 -13.79
N ILE A 7 22.67 6.32 -12.64
CA ILE A 7 22.93 5.07 -11.94
C ILE A 7 21.77 4.87 -10.95
N PRO A 8 20.86 3.91 -11.18
CA PRO A 8 19.78 3.63 -10.26
C PRO A 8 20.32 3.07 -8.94
N VAL A 9 19.84 3.66 -7.85
CA VAL A 9 20.09 3.21 -6.48
C VAL A 9 18.79 2.64 -5.92
N PHE A 10 18.78 1.35 -5.62
CA PHE A 10 17.71 0.68 -4.88
C PHE A 10 18.03 0.72 -3.40
N LEU A 11 17.20 1.40 -2.63
CA LEU A 11 17.31 1.45 -1.18
C LEU A 11 16.37 0.42 -0.58
N ILE A 12 16.93 -0.56 0.11
CA ILE A 12 16.18 -1.59 0.84
C ILE A 12 16.36 -1.32 2.32
N ASP A 13 15.30 -0.89 3.00
CA ASP A 13 15.29 -0.66 4.44
C ASP A 13 14.23 -1.51 5.14
N GLY A 14 14.20 -1.41 6.47
CA GLY A 14 13.32 -2.24 7.30
C GLY A 14 13.97 -2.52 8.65
N PHE A 15 13.12 -2.71 9.66
CA PHE A 15 13.55 -3.00 11.03
C PHE A 15 14.29 -4.34 11.14
N LEU A 16 14.89 -4.61 12.31
CA LEU A 16 15.56 -5.87 12.58
C LEU A 16 14.63 -7.07 12.31
N ASP A 17 15.16 -8.14 11.73
CA ASP A 17 14.40 -9.34 11.31
C ASP A 17 13.22 -9.04 10.34
N SER A 18 13.33 -7.97 9.55
CA SER A 18 12.40 -7.72 8.43
C SER A 18 12.68 -8.59 7.20
N GLY A 19 13.83 -9.27 7.11
CA GLY A 19 14.18 -10.15 6.00
C GLY A 19 14.85 -9.45 4.79
N LYS A 20 15.47 -8.27 4.98
CA LYS A 20 16.17 -7.51 3.92
C LYS A 20 17.17 -8.35 3.13
N THR A 21 18.08 -9.04 3.81
CA THR A 21 19.12 -9.86 3.18
C THR A 21 18.54 -10.97 2.31
N THR A 22 17.46 -11.63 2.78
CA THR A 22 16.74 -12.65 2.01
C THR A 22 16.09 -12.05 0.78
N PHE A 23 15.38 -10.93 0.92
CA PHE A 23 14.76 -10.23 -0.20
C PHE A 23 15.77 -9.82 -1.28
N ILE A 24 16.91 -9.24 -0.87
CA ILE A 24 17.98 -8.85 -1.80
C ILE A 24 18.57 -10.08 -2.51
N THR A 25 18.82 -11.15 -1.76
CA THR A 25 19.34 -12.41 -2.32
C THR A 25 18.40 -12.97 -3.38
N GLU A 26 17.11 -13.12 -3.07
CA GLU A 26 16.11 -13.62 -4.01
C GLU A 26 15.97 -12.70 -5.24
N THR A 27 16.01 -11.38 -5.04
CA THR A 27 15.95 -10.39 -6.12
C THR A 27 17.12 -10.54 -7.10
N ILE A 28 18.33 -10.77 -6.57
CA ILE A 28 19.53 -11.03 -7.39
C ILE A 28 19.38 -12.35 -8.16
N GLU A 29 18.97 -13.42 -7.47
CA GLU A 29 18.85 -14.76 -8.09
C GLU A 29 17.77 -14.84 -9.17
N GLN A 30 16.70 -14.06 -9.03
CA GLN A 30 15.64 -13.90 -10.04
C GLN A 30 16.09 -13.09 -11.26
N GLY A 31 17.29 -12.50 -11.24
CA GLY A 31 17.88 -11.77 -12.35
C GLY A 31 17.31 -10.36 -12.53
N GLN A 32 16.66 -9.77 -11.51
CA GLN A 32 16.06 -8.43 -11.60
C GLN A 32 17.08 -7.34 -11.93
N PHE A 33 18.36 -7.57 -11.62
CA PHE A 33 19.44 -6.63 -11.89
C PHE A 33 20.30 -7.01 -13.10
N ASP A 34 19.98 -8.09 -13.84
CA ASP A 34 20.88 -8.68 -14.85
C ASP A 34 21.20 -7.75 -16.03
N GLU A 35 20.37 -6.75 -16.30
CA GLU A 35 20.64 -5.73 -17.33
C GLU A 35 21.86 -4.85 -16.99
N ALA A 36 22.20 -4.68 -15.71
CA ALA A 36 23.37 -3.94 -15.28
C ALA A 36 24.64 -4.81 -15.34
N GLU A 37 25.66 -4.35 -16.05
CA GLU A 37 26.92 -5.10 -16.21
C GLU A 37 27.74 -5.15 -14.92
N LYS A 38 27.75 -4.04 -14.17
CA LYS A 38 28.45 -3.88 -12.89
C LYS A 38 27.46 -3.44 -11.83
N LYS A 39 27.34 -4.21 -10.74
CA LYS A 39 26.50 -3.85 -9.60
C LYS A 39 27.33 -3.71 -8.34
N LEU A 40 26.94 -2.76 -7.49
CA LEU A 40 27.50 -2.61 -6.16
C LEU A 40 26.41 -2.82 -5.11
N LEU A 41 26.64 -3.74 -4.18
CA LEU A 41 25.86 -3.93 -2.97
C LEU A 41 26.58 -3.24 -1.80
N ILE A 42 25.90 -2.32 -1.14
CA ILE A 42 26.35 -1.69 0.10
C ILE A 42 25.50 -2.22 1.25
N VAL A 43 26.14 -2.86 2.22
CA VAL A 43 25.48 -3.45 3.38
C VAL A 43 25.79 -2.62 4.61
N CYS A 44 24.78 -2.03 5.25
CA CYS A 44 24.92 -1.14 6.40
C CYS A 44 24.57 -1.80 7.75
N GLU A 45 24.28 -3.10 7.75
CA GLU A 45 23.84 -3.85 8.92
C GLU A 45 24.50 -5.24 8.92
N GLU A 46 24.91 -5.73 10.09
CA GLU A 46 25.27 -7.14 10.25
C GLU A 46 23.98 -7.97 10.28
N GLY A 47 23.64 -8.61 9.16
CA GLY A 47 22.50 -9.53 9.07
C GLY A 47 22.76 -10.86 9.76
N GLU A 48 21.69 -11.58 10.14
CA GLU A 48 21.80 -12.97 10.62
C GLU A 48 22.26 -13.93 9.50
N ASN A 49 21.97 -13.58 8.25
CA ASN A 49 22.40 -14.32 7.06
C ASN A 49 23.51 -13.54 6.36
N GLU A 50 24.56 -14.24 5.92
CA GLU A 50 25.61 -13.67 5.09
C GLU A 50 25.29 -13.88 3.61
N TYR A 51 25.69 -12.93 2.76
CA TYR A 51 25.60 -13.11 1.31
C TYR A 51 26.60 -14.15 0.82
N ASP A 52 26.15 -15.09 0.00
CA ASP A 52 27.04 -16.06 -0.65
C ASP A 52 27.91 -15.37 -1.72
N GLU A 53 29.22 -15.35 -1.50
CA GLU A 53 30.20 -14.78 -2.43
C GLU A 53 30.12 -15.41 -3.83
N ALA A 54 29.80 -16.71 -3.93
CA ALA A 54 29.69 -17.40 -5.21
C ALA A 54 28.46 -16.92 -5.99
N MET A 55 27.34 -16.69 -5.29
CA MET A 55 26.12 -16.11 -5.86
C MET A 55 26.38 -14.68 -6.34
N LEU A 56 26.97 -13.83 -5.50
CA LEU A 56 27.29 -12.45 -5.87
C LEU A 56 28.22 -12.38 -7.10
N LYS A 57 29.26 -13.22 -7.13
CA LYS A 57 30.19 -13.30 -8.26
C LYS A 57 29.51 -13.78 -9.54
N LYS A 58 28.60 -14.77 -9.45
CA LYS A 58 27.81 -15.26 -10.59
C LYS A 58 26.98 -14.14 -11.22
N HIS A 59 26.43 -13.23 -10.40
CA HIS A 59 25.60 -12.11 -10.85
C HIS A 59 26.37 -10.80 -11.08
N LYS A 60 27.72 -10.82 -11.01
CA LYS A 60 28.62 -9.67 -11.19
C LYS A 60 28.32 -8.52 -10.20
N MET A 61 28.10 -8.87 -8.94
CA MET A 61 27.82 -7.93 -7.87
C MET A 61 28.98 -7.89 -6.89
N ASP A 62 29.60 -6.72 -6.77
CA ASP A 62 30.58 -6.45 -5.73
C ASP A 62 29.87 -6.05 -4.44
N MET A 63 30.37 -6.46 -3.28
CA MET A 63 29.80 -6.14 -1.97
C MET A 63 30.77 -5.36 -1.11
N VAL A 64 30.26 -4.36 -0.40
CA VAL A 64 30.98 -3.60 0.63
C VAL A 64 30.10 -3.45 1.86
N VAL A 65 30.65 -3.78 3.02
CA VAL A 65 30.02 -3.50 4.31
C VAL A 65 30.48 -2.13 4.81
N LEU A 66 29.55 -1.29 5.26
CA LEU A 66 29.84 0.03 5.81
C LEU A 66 29.16 0.19 7.17
N GLU A 67 29.94 0.59 8.18
CA GLU A 67 29.40 1.08 9.44
C GLU A 67 28.88 2.52 9.29
N LYS A 68 28.17 3.01 10.30
CA LYS A 68 27.55 4.33 10.27
C LYS A 68 28.57 5.45 10.04
N GLU A 69 29.74 5.32 10.64
CA GLU A 69 30.82 6.30 10.56
C GLU A 69 31.49 6.32 9.17
N ASP A 70 31.43 5.20 8.45
CA ASP A 70 32.00 5.08 7.10
C ASP A 70 31.00 5.47 6.00
N PHE A 71 29.70 5.55 6.30
CA PHE A 71 28.65 5.93 5.37
C PHE A 71 28.66 7.45 5.06
N THR A 72 29.70 7.88 4.37
CA THR A 72 30.03 9.29 4.08
C THR A 72 30.09 9.57 2.57
N ALA A 73 29.98 10.85 2.18
CA ALA A 73 30.00 11.26 0.78
C ALA A 73 31.36 10.94 0.12
N GLU A 74 32.44 11.12 0.88
CA GLU A 74 33.81 10.76 0.48
C GLU A 74 33.91 9.26 0.22
N LYS A 75 33.38 8.43 1.13
CA LYS A 75 33.41 6.98 0.98
C LYS A 75 32.60 6.52 -0.22
N LEU A 76 31.37 7.02 -0.40
CA LEU A 76 30.57 6.69 -1.58
C LEU A 76 31.25 7.10 -2.88
N THR A 77 31.95 8.24 -2.89
CA THR A 77 32.75 8.69 -4.06
C THR A 77 33.95 7.78 -4.32
N GLU A 78 34.59 7.25 -3.29
CA GLU A 78 35.65 6.23 -3.42
C GLU A 78 35.10 4.94 -4.03
N LEU A 79 33.96 4.46 -3.55
CA LEU A 79 33.30 3.25 -4.04
C LEU A 79 32.87 3.39 -5.51
N ASP A 80 32.26 4.51 -5.86
CA ASP A 80 31.89 4.83 -7.24
C ASP A 80 33.09 4.75 -8.20
N LYS A 81 34.23 5.36 -7.83
CA LYS A 81 35.46 5.29 -8.64
C LYS A 81 36.07 3.90 -8.70
N LYS A 82 35.99 3.13 -7.62
CA LYS A 82 36.62 1.81 -7.51
C LYS A 82 35.85 0.76 -8.30
N TYR A 83 34.53 0.79 -8.20
CA TYR A 83 33.66 -0.25 -8.76
C TYR A 83 33.02 0.15 -10.09
N ASP A 84 32.93 1.45 -10.40
CA ASP A 84 32.30 1.98 -11.61
C ASP A 84 30.91 1.36 -11.85
N PRO A 85 30.00 1.40 -10.85
CA PRO A 85 28.75 0.66 -10.88
C PRO A 85 27.77 1.25 -11.89
N TRP A 86 26.96 0.38 -12.48
CA TRP A 86 25.80 0.74 -13.32
C TRP A 86 24.50 0.63 -12.55
N LEU A 87 24.52 -0.01 -11.38
CA LEU A 87 23.40 -0.15 -10.46
C LEU A 87 23.96 -0.29 -9.04
N VAL A 88 23.29 0.34 -8.08
CA VAL A 88 23.63 0.22 -6.66
C VAL A 88 22.43 -0.31 -5.89
N VAL A 89 22.67 -1.27 -5.00
CA VAL A 89 21.70 -1.71 -3.99
C VAL A 89 22.28 -1.35 -2.63
N ILE A 90 21.49 -0.71 -1.78
CA ILE A 90 21.86 -0.37 -0.41
C ILE A 90 20.93 -1.13 0.53
N GLU A 91 21.46 -2.11 1.26
CA GLU A 91 20.80 -2.69 2.44
C GLU A 91 21.02 -1.74 3.61
N TYR A 92 20.04 -0.87 3.84
CA TYR A 92 20.13 0.19 4.82
C TYR A 92 19.77 -0.31 6.22
N ASN A 93 20.51 0.17 7.21
CA ASN A 93 20.26 -0.17 8.61
C ASN A 93 18.97 0.51 9.09
N GLY A 94 17.99 -0.29 9.48
CA GLY A 94 16.68 0.21 9.93
C GLY A 94 16.71 1.07 11.20
N MET A 95 17.85 1.11 11.90
CA MET A 95 18.05 1.92 13.11
C MET A 95 18.69 3.29 12.82
N TRP A 96 19.13 3.55 11.59
CA TRP A 96 19.67 4.87 11.21
C TRP A 96 18.54 5.79 10.76
N GLU A 97 18.69 7.09 11.04
CA GLU A 97 17.74 8.11 10.61
C GLU A 97 17.81 8.30 9.09
N MET A 98 16.66 8.45 8.42
CA MET A 98 16.64 8.62 6.96
C MET A 98 17.30 9.92 6.50
N SER A 99 17.31 10.93 7.37
CA SER A 99 18.04 12.18 7.18
C SER A 99 19.50 11.95 6.79
N LEU A 100 20.15 10.92 7.36
CA LEU A 100 21.53 10.57 7.02
C LEU A 100 21.68 10.27 5.54
N LEU A 101 20.78 9.48 4.95
CA LEU A 101 20.83 9.16 3.52
C LEU A 101 20.37 10.34 2.66
N ASP A 102 19.32 11.04 3.08
CA ASP A 102 18.69 12.12 2.30
C ASP A 102 19.63 13.33 2.16
N GLU A 103 20.33 13.70 3.24
CA GLU A 103 21.28 14.81 3.28
C GLU A 103 22.64 14.44 2.66
N LEU A 104 22.95 13.15 2.56
CA LEU A 104 24.22 12.70 1.99
C LEU A 104 24.31 13.05 0.51
N LYS A 105 25.38 13.79 0.17
CA LYS A 105 25.74 14.06 -1.22
C LYS A 105 26.18 12.76 -1.89
N LYS A 106 25.32 12.27 -2.79
CA LYS A 106 25.58 11.05 -3.57
C LYS A 106 26.59 11.33 -4.69
N PRO A 107 27.34 10.31 -5.16
CA PRO A 107 28.18 10.42 -6.34
C PRO A 107 27.41 10.91 -7.57
N PHE A 108 28.11 11.45 -8.56
CA PHE A 108 27.47 11.96 -9.77
C PHE A 108 26.72 10.84 -10.51
N GLY A 109 25.48 11.10 -10.91
CA GLY A 109 24.61 10.13 -11.59
C GLY A 109 23.83 9.20 -10.67
N TRP A 110 24.25 8.99 -9.42
CA TRP A 110 23.51 8.17 -8.46
C TRP A 110 22.17 8.81 -8.13
N THR A 111 21.10 8.11 -8.44
CA THR A 111 19.73 8.57 -8.19
C THR A 111 18.98 7.48 -7.44
N ILE A 112 18.33 7.83 -6.32
CA ILE A 112 17.44 6.88 -5.64
C ILE A 112 16.30 6.58 -6.59
N TYR A 113 16.33 5.37 -7.15
CA TYR A 113 15.37 4.91 -8.15
C TYR A 113 14.15 4.29 -7.48
N GLN A 114 14.37 3.55 -6.40
CA GLN A 114 13.30 2.96 -5.62
C GLN A 114 13.65 2.85 -4.13
N ARG A 115 12.68 3.14 -3.26
CA ARG A 115 12.77 2.87 -1.81
C ARG A 115 11.79 1.77 -1.40
N ILE A 116 12.32 0.63 -0.97
CA ILE A 116 11.56 -0.55 -0.58
C ILE A 116 11.76 -0.80 0.92
N THR A 117 10.66 -0.77 1.67
CA THR A 117 10.65 -1.06 3.10
C THR A 117 10.11 -2.46 3.37
N LEU A 118 10.91 -3.29 4.02
CA LEU A 118 10.56 -4.64 4.41
C LEU A 118 10.01 -4.64 5.83
N VAL A 119 8.93 -5.40 6.05
CA VAL A 119 8.26 -5.52 7.34
C VAL A 119 7.87 -6.96 7.59
N ASN A 120 8.30 -7.51 8.72
CA ASN A 120 7.76 -8.78 9.21
C ASN A 120 6.33 -8.56 9.74
N ALA A 121 5.33 -9.13 9.05
CA ALA A 121 3.92 -8.96 9.40
C ALA A 121 3.59 -9.46 10.82
N GLY A 122 4.28 -10.51 11.29
CA GLY A 122 4.06 -11.10 12.62
C GLY A 122 4.49 -10.20 13.78
N THR A 123 5.39 -9.25 13.54
CA THR A 123 5.88 -8.32 14.57
C THR A 123 5.37 -6.90 14.36
N PHE A 124 4.71 -6.61 13.25
CA PHE A 124 4.30 -5.26 12.87
C PHE A 124 3.47 -4.54 13.93
N GLU A 125 2.39 -5.14 14.45
CA GLU A 125 1.52 -4.46 15.42
C GLU A 125 2.27 -4.08 16.71
N LEU A 126 3.13 -4.99 17.19
CA LEU A 126 3.92 -4.75 18.37
C LEU A 126 4.93 -3.62 18.13
N MET A 127 5.64 -3.65 17.00
CA MET A 127 6.57 -2.58 16.63
C MET A 127 5.84 -1.25 16.46
N TRP A 128 4.67 -1.26 15.82
CA TRP A 128 3.88 -0.05 15.56
C TRP A 128 3.41 0.61 16.86
N ASN A 129 3.02 -0.20 17.85
CA ASN A 129 2.58 0.31 19.14
C ASN A 129 3.73 0.87 19.99
N ASN A 130 4.94 0.29 19.89
CA ASN A 130 6.09 0.66 20.72
C ASN A 130 7.03 1.70 20.07
N MET A 131 7.17 1.67 18.75
CA MET A 131 8.12 2.46 17.95
C MET A 131 7.42 3.30 16.88
N LYS A 132 6.21 3.78 17.18
CA LYS A 132 5.35 4.48 16.22
C LYS A 132 6.04 5.63 15.49
N SER A 133 6.89 6.41 16.17
CA SER A 133 7.58 7.56 15.57
C SER A 133 8.56 7.13 14.48
N THR A 134 9.43 6.16 14.77
CA THR A 134 10.46 5.68 13.83
C THR A 134 9.80 4.93 12.68
N MET A 135 8.82 4.06 12.96
CA MET A 135 8.06 3.41 11.89
C MET A 135 7.35 4.44 11.01
N ALA A 136 6.78 5.48 11.61
CA ALA A 136 6.10 6.50 10.83
C ALA A 136 7.04 7.31 9.93
N GLU A 137 8.29 7.52 10.32
CA GLU A 137 9.29 8.15 9.48
C GLU A 137 9.63 7.28 8.27
N THR A 138 9.98 6.00 8.50
CA THR A 138 10.26 5.04 7.43
C THR A 138 9.11 4.90 6.44
N MET A 139 7.87 4.77 6.94
CA MET A 139 6.69 4.62 6.06
C MET A 139 6.39 5.86 5.21
N ARG A 140 6.78 7.07 5.66
CA ARG A 140 6.56 8.31 4.88
C ARG A 140 7.47 8.41 3.66
N SER A 141 8.66 7.82 3.71
CA SER A 141 9.62 7.86 2.60
C SER A 141 9.55 6.63 1.69
N ALA A 142 8.86 5.56 2.12
CA ALA A 142 8.73 4.34 1.35
C ALA A 142 7.95 4.55 0.03
N GLU A 143 8.47 4.04 -1.08
CA GLU A 143 7.72 3.94 -2.34
C GLU A 143 7.00 2.59 -2.44
N MET A 144 7.62 1.55 -1.89
CA MET A 144 7.03 0.22 -1.74
C MET A 144 7.22 -0.27 -0.31
N VAL A 145 6.16 -0.82 0.28
CA VAL A 145 6.20 -1.50 1.59
C VAL A 145 5.80 -2.96 1.37
N ILE A 146 6.69 -3.88 1.73
CA ILE A 146 6.46 -5.32 1.62
C ILE A 146 6.29 -5.89 3.03
N PHE A 147 5.08 -6.34 3.33
CA PHE A 147 4.77 -7.12 4.52
C PHE A 147 4.97 -8.59 4.20
N ASN A 148 6.08 -9.18 4.65
CA ASN A 148 6.35 -10.60 4.44
C ASN A 148 5.88 -11.45 5.63
N ARG A 149 5.91 -12.78 5.43
CA ARG A 149 5.51 -13.77 6.44
C ARG A 149 4.06 -13.57 6.91
N CYS A 150 3.17 -13.13 6.01
CA CYS A 150 1.77 -12.97 6.30
C CYS A 150 1.10 -14.34 6.52
N GLU A 151 0.37 -14.48 7.62
CA GLU A 151 -0.43 -15.66 7.94
C GLU A 151 -1.93 -15.37 7.85
N LYS A 152 -2.73 -16.43 7.71
CA LYS A 152 -4.19 -16.31 7.71
C LYS A 152 -4.69 -15.77 9.05
N GLY A 153 -5.60 -14.81 8.98
CA GLY A 153 -6.22 -14.17 10.15
C GLY A 153 -5.48 -12.93 10.65
N MET A 154 -4.34 -12.57 10.08
CA MET A 154 -3.70 -11.28 10.34
C MET A 154 -4.55 -10.10 9.82
N ASN A 155 -4.47 -8.96 10.50
CA ASN A 155 -5.18 -7.74 10.12
C ASN A 155 -4.44 -6.95 9.02
N LEU A 156 -4.25 -7.58 7.85
CA LEU A 156 -3.54 -6.98 6.71
C LEU A 156 -4.20 -5.67 6.25
N GLY A 157 -5.52 -5.60 6.40
CA GLY A 157 -6.32 -4.38 6.30
C GLY A 157 -5.83 -3.21 7.14
N GLY A 158 -5.74 -3.44 8.45
CA GLY A 158 -5.22 -2.46 9.39
C GLY A 158 -3.77 -2.08 9.10
N PHE A 159 -2.95 -3.01 8.62
CA PHE A 159 -1.54 -2.74 8.27
C PHE A 159 -1.48 -1.80 7.07
N ARG A 160 -2.24 -2.11 6.02
CA ARG A 160 -2.40 -1.25 4.84
C ARG A 160 -2.88 0.14 5.24
N ARG A 161 -3.92 0.22 6.09
CA ARG A 161 -4.48 1.48 6.60
C ARG A 161 -3.43 2.31 7.34
N SER A 162 -2.62 1.66 8.18
CA SER A 162 -1.58 2.31 8.98
C SER A 162 -0.50 2.96 8.10
N VAL A 163 -0.10 2.29 7.02
CA VAL A 163 0.83 2.86 6.02
C VAL A 163 0.16 3.97 5.23
N LYS A 164 -1.04 3.75 4.70
CA LYS A 164 -1.74 4.73 3.83
C LYS A 164 -2.07 6.05 4.53
N ILE A 165 -2.35 6.03 5.84
CA ILE A 165 -2.53 7.25 6.64
C ILE A 165 -1.28 8.14 6.62
N LEU A 166 -0.09 7.54 6.56
CA LEU A 166 1.17 8.27 6.52
C LEU A 166 1.64 8.58 5.10
N ASN A 167 1.39 7.66 4.18
CA ASN A 167 1.86 7.71 2.82
C ASN A 167 0.84 7.09 1.86
N GLY A 168 -0.01 7.94 1.28
CA GLY A 168 -1.02 7.54 0.31
C GLY A 168 -0.44 6.97 -0.98
N PHE A 169 0.80 7.33 -1.34
CA PHE A 169 1.44 6.94 -2.59
C PHE A 169 2.15 5.59 -2.53
N ALA A 170 2.57 5.14 -1.33
CA ALA A 170 3.28 3.87 -1.17
C ALA A 170 2.50 2.69 -1.77
N GLN A 171 3.17 1.91 -2.63
CA GLN A 171 2.68 0.59 -3.03
C GLN A 171 2.82 -0.36 -1.84
N ILE A 172 1.80 -1.18 -1.59
CA ILE A 172 1.81 -2.11 -0.46
C ILE A 172 1.62 -3.52 -1.00
N VAL A 173 2.58 -4.39 -0.72
CA VAL A 173 2.61 -5.80 -1.09
C VAL A 173 2.54 -6.62 0.19
N PHE A 174 1.75 -7.68 0.17
CA PHE A 174 1.69 -8.67 1.24
C PHE A 174 2.17 -9.99 0.67
N GLU A 175 3.14 -10.62 1.32
CA GLU A 175 3.70 -11.93 0.95
C GLU A 175 3.45 -12.93 2.07
N ASN A 176 3.01 -14.13 1.70
CA ASN A 176 2.79 -15.21 2.65
C ASN A 176 4.13 -15.81 3.12
N THR A 177 4.08 -16.80 4.00
CA THR A 177 5.28 -17.49 4.53
C THR A 177 6.08 -18.28 3.49
N ASN A 178 5.55 -18.48 2.28
CA ASN A 178 6.23 -19.11 1.16
C ASN A 178 6.84 -18.09 0.17
N GLY A 179 6.76 -16.78 0.45
CA GLY A 179 7.20 -15.73 -0.46
C GLY A 179 6.25 -15.47 -1.63
N GLU A 180 5.03 -16.02 -1.60
CA GLU A 180 4.04 -15.76 -2.64
C GLU A 180 3.22 -14.51 -2.28
N ILE A 181 2.98 -13.64 -3.25
CA ILE A 181 2.13 -12.46 -3.07
C ILE A 181 0.72 -12.92 -2.68
N ALA A 182 0.28 -12.50 -1.50
CA ALA A 182 -1.05 -12.77 -0.96
C ALA A 182 -2.12 -12.29 -1.94
N SER A 183 -3.17 -13.09 -2.07
CA SER A 183 -4.25 -12.82 -3.00
C SER A 183 -4.94 -11.49 -2.70
N ILE A 184 -5.48 -10.82 -3.72
CA ILE A 184 -6.16 -9.51 -3.54
C ILE A 184 -7.29 -9.61 -2.49
N ALA A 185 -7.91 -10.78 -2.33
CA ALA A 185 -8.91 -11.04 -1.28
C ALA A 185 -8.33 -10.97 0.14
N GLU A 186 -7.09 -11.43 0.35
CA GLU A 186 -6.38 -11.36 1.64
C GLU A 186 -5.86 -9.95 1.95
N GLN A 187 -5.75 -9.09 0.93
CA GLN A 187 -5.29 -7.70 1.09
C GLN A 187 -6.43 -6.70 1.38
N LEU A 188 -7.69 -7.14 1.36
CA LEU A 188 -8.84 -6.29 1.65
C LEU A 188 -8.92 -5.97 3.15
N PRO A 189 -9.34 -4.76 3.52
CA PRO A 189 -9.40 -4.37 4.91
C PRO A 189 -10.62 -4.89 5.68
N TYR A 190 -11.44 -5.69 5.03
CA TYR A 190 -12.62 -6.36 5.58
C TYR A 190 -12.66 -7.81 5.09
N ASP A 191 -13.30 -8.69 5.86
CA ASP A 191 -13.47 -10.09 5.48
C ASP A 191 -14.49 -10.23 4.35
N ILE A 192 -13.98 -10.42 3.14
CA ILE A 192 -14.80 -10.61 1.94
C ILE A 192 -15.67 -11.88 2.00
N ASN A 193 -15.33 -12.86 2.85
CA ASN A 193 -16.02 -14.14 2.96
C ASN A 193 -17.06 -14.19 4.08
N ALA A 194 -17.18 -13.13 4.89
CA ALA A 194 -18.19 -13.03 5.93
C ALA A 194 -19.62 -13.13 5.36
N ASP A 195 -20.56 -13.61 6.19
CA ASP A 195 -22.00 -13.65 5.85
C ASP A 195 -22.55 -12.26 5.49
N VAL A 196 -22.00 -11.23 6.14
CA VAL A 196 -22.19 -9.81 5.84
C VAL A 196 -20.81 -9.15 5.87
N ILE A 197 -20.38 -8.59 4.74
CA ILE A 197 -19.15 -7.81 4.67
C ILE A 197 -19.38 -6.51 5.44
N ASP A 198 -18.70 -6.34 6.57
CA ASP A 198 -18.79 -5.11 7.35
C ASP A 198 -17.67 -4.16 6.94
N VAL A 199 -18.05 -2.99 6.42
CA VAL A 199 -17.11 -2.00 5.88
C VAL A 199 -17.00 -0.83 6.86
N ASP A 200 -15.83 -0.70 7.47
CA ASP A 200 -15.48 0.42 8.32
C ASP A 200 -15.49 1.76 7.57
N ASP A 201 -15.69 2.85 8.33
CA ASP A 201 -15.70 4.21 7.78
C ASP A 201 -14.43 4.53 6.96
N SER A 202 -13.25 4.12 7.41
CA SER A 202 -11.99 4.37 6.70
C SER A 202 -11.78 3.50 5.45
N ASP A 203 -12.55 2.42 5.32
CA ASP A 203 -12.39 1.45 4.22
C ASP A 203 -13.43 1.64 3.11
N TYR A 204 -14.37 2.57 3.31
CA TYR A 204 -15.42 2.89 2.35
C TYR A 204 -14.87 3.17 0.95
N GLY A 205 -13.76 3.91 0.84
CA GLY A 205 -13.14 4.23 -0.46
C GLY A 205 -12.63 2.98 -1.18
N ILE A 206 -11.96 2.08 -0.45
CA ILE A 206 -11.45 0.81 -0.98
C ILE A 206 -12.63 -0.06 -1.43
N TRP A 207 -13.63 -0.24 -0.56
CA TRP A 207 -14.85 -0.96 -0.91
C TRP A 207 -15.57 -0.38 -2.12
N TYR A 208 -15.69 0.95 -2.18
CA TYR A 208 -16.33 1.62 -3.30
C TYR A 208 -15.61 1.30 -4.62
N MET A 209 -14.28 1.38 -4.69
CA MET A 209 -13.56 1.05 -5.93
C MET A 209 -13.68 -0.44 -6.28
N ASP A 210 -13.45 -1.28 -5.28
CA ASP A 210 -13.27 -2.71 -5.47
C ASP A 210 -14.55 -3.42 -5.95
N VAL A 211 -15.70 -3.00 -5.43
CA VAL A 211 -17.01 -3.51 -5.88
C VAL A 211 -17.24 -3.23 -7.37
N SER A 212 -16.71 -2.14 -7.93
CA SER A 212 -16.84 -1.86 -9.37
C SER A 212 -15.88 -2.69 -10.23
N GLU A 213 -14.70 -3.02 -9.70
CA GLU A 213 -13.63 -3.67 -10.45
C GLU A 213 -13.76 -5.20 -10.46
N ARG A 214 -14.30 -5.80 -9.39
CA ARG A 214 -14.37 -7.26 -9.20
C ARG A 214 -15.79 -7.80 -9.05
N PRO A 215 -16.65 -7.70 -10.08
CA PRO A 215 -18.05 -8.09 -10.01
C PRO A 215 -18.28 -9.55 -9.62
N GLU A 216 -17.40 -10.45 -10.05
CA GLU A 216 -17.43 -11.88 -9.74
C GLU A 216 -17.28 -12.20 -8.25
N VAL A 217 -16.63 -11.32 -7.49
CA VAL A 217 -16.38 -11.51 -6.06
C VAL A 217 -17.58 -11.05 -5.22
N TYR A 218 -18.19 -9.92 -5.60
CA TYR A 218 -19.21 -9.25 -4.77
C TYR A 218 -20.64 -9.59 -5.14
N LYS A 219 -20.87 -10.16 -6.32
CA LYS A 219 -22.23 -10.48 -6.78
C LYS A 219 -22.93 -11.36 -5.74
N ASP A 220 -24.14 -10.93 -5.37
CA ASP A 220 -25.03 -11.61 -4.42
C ASP A 220 -24.54 -11.62 -2.96
N LYS A 221 -23.40 -10.99 -2.63
CA LYS A 221 -22.95 -10.81 -1.23
C LYS A 221 -23.76 -9.72 -0.51
N LYS A 222 -23.84 -9.87 0.82
CA LYS A 222 -24.40 -8.85 1.71
C LYS A 222 -23.28 -7.94 2.20
N VAL A 223 -23.58 -6.66 2.32
CA VAL A 223 -22.67 -5.64 2.83
C VAL A 223 -23.37 -4.78 3.85
N ARG A 224 -22.64 -4.35 4.89
CA ARG A 224 -23.02 -3.32 5.83
C ARG A 224 -22.00 -2.19 5.81
N PHE A 225 -22.45 -0.96 5.70
CA PHE A 225 -21.57 0.22 5.70
C PHE A 225 -22.30 1.47 6.17
N LYS A 226 -21.52 2.48 6.60
CA LYS A 226 -22.04 3.79 6.99
C LYS A 226 -21.93 4.79 5.84
N ALA A 227 -22.98 5.57 5.60
CA ALA A 227 -23.02 6.55 4.52
C ALA A 227 -24.02 7.70 4.77
N GLN A 228 -23.95 8.74 3.94
CA GLN A 228 -24.94 9.81 3.87
C GLN A 228 -26.00 9.50 2.81
N VAL A 229 -27.25 9.88 3.09
CA VAL A 229 -28.36 9.77 2.15
C VAL A 229 -28.28 10.85 1.07
N TYR A 230 -28.31 10.45 -0.20
CA TYR A 230 -28.51 11.35 -1.34
C TYR A 230 -29.75 10.96 -2.16
N LYS A 231 -30.71 11.89 -2.25
CA LYS A 231 -31.97 11.76 -2.99
C LYS A 231 -31.91 12.66 -4.21
N GLY A 232 -31.43 12.11 -5.32
CA GLY A 232 -31.41 12.79 -6.61
C GLY A 232 -32.83 13.04 -7.14
N LYS A 233 -33.11 14.27 -7.60
CA LYS A 233 -34.44 14.66 -8.16
C LYS A 233 -34.90 13.81 -9.35
N LYS A 234 -33.96 13.16 -10.04
CA LYS A 234 -34.21 12.31 -11.23
C LYS A 234 -34.25 10.81 -10.89
N PHE A 235 -34.10 10.43 -9.62
CA PHE A 235 -34.15 9.04 -9.21
C PHE A 235 -35.60 8.54 -9.17
N ALA A 236 -35.78 7.24 -9.39
CA ALA A 236 -37.06 6.60 -9.18
C ALA A 236 -37.46 6.68 -7.70
N ALA A 237 -38.78 6.63 -7.41
CA ALA A 237 -39.32 6.89 -6.08
C ALA A 237 -38.77 5.99 -4.96
N LYS A 238 -38.28 4.79 -5.30
CA LYS A 238 -37.73 3.79 -4.37
C LYS A 238 -36.21 3.67 -4.48
N THR A 239 -35.55 4.75 -4.90
CA THR A 239 -34.13 4.75 -5.20
C THR A 239 -33.45 5.95 -4.57
N PHE A 240 -32.31 5.70 -3.93
CA PHE A 240 -31.42 6.72 -3.40
C PHE A 240 -29.97 6.29 -3.59
N VAL A 241 -29.01 7.15 -3.23
CA VAL A 241 -27.59 6.79 -3.19
C VAL A 241 -27.10 6.95 -1.76
N PRO A 242 -26.78 5.87 -1.04
CA PRO A 242 -25.97 5.93 0.17
C PRO A 242 -24.51 6.14 -0.23
N GLY A 243 -24.04 7.37 -0.04
CA GLY A 243 -22.72 7.79 -0.51
C GLY A 243 -21.94 8.58 0.52
N ARG A 244 -20.70 8.90 0.17
CA ARG A 244 -19.82 9.76 0.95
C ARG A 244 -19.16 10.78 0.04
N LYS A 245 -18.77 11.92 0.61
CA LYS A 245 -17.94 12.87 -0.12
C LYS A 245 -16.51 12.33 -0.17
N ALA A 246 -15.89 12.37 -1.33
CA ALA A 246 -14.51 11.99 -1.55
C ALA A 246 -13.72 13.15 -2.13
N MET A 247 -12.46 13.28 -1.74
CA MET A 247 -11.51 14.20 -2.37
C MET A 247 -10.85 13.47 -3.55
N THR A 248 -10.93 14.04 -4.74
CA THR A 248 -10.31 13.46 -5.94
C THR A 248 -9.17 14.33 -6.43
N CYS A 249 -7.94 13.82 -6.50
CA CYS A 249 -6.69 14.34 -7.14
C CYS A 249 -6.25 15.81 -6.87
N CYS A 250 -7.12 16.71 -6.41
CA CYS A 250 -6.87 18.12 -6.14
C CYS A 250 -7.81 18.58 -5.01
N GLU A 251 -7.34 19.45 -4.10
CA GLU A 251 -8.12 20.00 -2.97
C GLU A 251 -9.43 20.70 -3.38
N ALA A 252 -9.58 21.08 -4.65
CA ALA A 252 -10.73 21.82 -5.16
C ALA A 252 -11.92 20.95 -5.62
N ASP A 253 -11.72 19.65 -5.86
CA ASP A 253 -12.75 18.78 -6.44
C ASP A 253 -13.20 17.70 -5.43
N THR A 254 -14.34 17.97 -4.79
CA THR A 254 -15.04 16.99 -3.95
C THR A 254 -16.18 16.34 -4.74
N ALA A 255 -16.21 15.02 -4.78
CA ALA A 255 -17.24 14.24 -5.45
C ALA A 255 -18.07 13.46 -4.43
N PHE A 256 -19.39 13.38 -4.63
CA PHE A 256 -20.22 12.47 -3.84
C PHE A 256 -20.24 11.11 -4.53
N ILE A 257 -19.57 10.13 -3.92
CA ILE A 257 -19.43 8.78 -4.46
C ILE A 257 -20.37 7.82 -3.74
N GLY A 258 -20.94 6.88 -4.48
CA GLY A 258 -21.83 5.86 -3.94
C GLY A 258 -22.57 5.12 -5.05
N TYR A 259 -23.23 4.03 -4.68
CA TYR A 259 -23.99 3.19 -5.60
C TYR A 259 -25.48 3.47 -5.54
N ILE A 260 -26.17 3.24 -6.66
CA ILE A 260 -27.63 3.29 -6.69
C ILE A 260 -28.16 2.19 -5.78
N CYS A 261 -29.04 2.57 -4.85
CA CYS A 261 -29.65 1.68 -3.88
C CYS A 261 -31.16 1.70 -4.00
N ASN A 262 -31.75 0.51 -4.17
CA ASN A 262 -33.18 0.29 -4.12
C ASN A 262 -33.62 0.05 -2.68
N TYR A 263 -34.57 0.85 -2.23
CA TYR A 263 -35.16 0.75 -0.90
C TYR A 263 -36.63 1.23 -0.93
N PRO A 264 -37.61 0.44 -0.45
CA PRO A 264 -39.02 0.82 -0.52
C PRO A 264 -39.35 2.12 0.23
N ASP A 265 -38.67 2.38 1.35
CA ASP A 265 -39.00 3.44 2.29
C ASP A 265 -38.10 4.68 2.14
N VAL A 266 -37.60 4.98 0.94
CA VAL A 266 -36.79 6.19 0.67
C VAL A 266 -37.47 7.49 1.10
N ALA A 267 -38.82 7.51 1.13
CA ALA A 267 -39.59 8.65 1.58
C ALA A 267 -39.32 9.03 3.06
N SER A 268 -39.02 8.05 3.92
CA SER A 268 -38.71 8.28 5.34
C SER A 268 -37.29 8.78 5.58
N LEU A 269 -36.40 8.66 4.58
CA LEU A 269 -35.01 9.06 4.70
C LEU A 269 -34.85 10.58 4.56
N THR A 270 -34.07 11.16 5.45
CA THR A 270 -33.69 12.58 5.44
C THR A 270 -32.47 12.79 4.55
N GLU A 271 -32.51 13.78 3.67
CA GLU A 271 -31.37 14.13 2.82
C GLU A 271 -30.14 14.50 3.68
N ARG A 272 -28.96 13.99 3.32
CA ARG A 272 -27.67 14.16 4.03
C ARG A 272 -27.60 13.58 5.45
N SER A 273 -28.62 12.90 5.95
CA SER A 273 -28.49 12.20 7.23
C SER A 273 -27.57 11.00 7.11
N TRP A 274 -26.85 10.71 8.19
CA TRP A 274 -26.02 9.52 8.31
C TRP A 274 -26.86 8.29 8.64
N VAL A 275 -26.57 7.19 7.94
CA VAL A 275 -27.26 5.92 8.07
C VAL A 275 -26.30 4.75 7.99
N TYR A 276 -26.62 3.65 8.67
CA TYR A 276 -26.10 2.33 8.34
C TYR A 276 -27.00 1.69 7.29
N VAL A 277 -26.40 1.13 6.25
CA VAL A 277 -27.09 0.42 5.18
C VAL A 277 -26.65 -1.03 5.21
N GLU A 278 -27.61 -1.95 5.28
CA GLU A 278 -27.39 -3.37 4.97
C GLU A 278 -28.05 -3.67 3.62
N ALA A 279 -27.28 -4.17 2.66
CA ALA A 279 -27.76 -4.41 1.31
C ALA A 279 -27.14 -5.64 0.65
N VAL A 280 -27.86 -6.19 -0.33
CA VAL A 280 -27.30 -7.17 -1.26
C VAL A 280 -26.79 -6.45 -2.50
N ILE A 281 -25.59 -6.83 -2.96
CA ILE A 281 -24.96 -6.27 -4.16
C ILE A 281 -25.40 -7.07 -5.39
N LYS A 282 -25.94 -6.39 -6.40
CA LYS A 282 -26.27 -6.94 -7.71
C LYS A 282 -25.52 -6.19 -8.80
N TYR A 283 -25.42 -6.79 -9.99
CA TYR A 283 -24.79 -6.18 -11.15
C TYR A 283 -25.76 -6.10 -12.30
N GLU A 284 -26.26 -4.90 -12.56
CA GLU A 284 -27.35 -4.63 -13.48
C GLU A 284 -27.01 -3.47 -14.39
N PHE A 285 -27.65 -3.43 -15.56
CA PHE A 285 -27.53 -2.26 -16.43
C PHE A 285 -28.24 -1.09 -15.77
N GLN A 286 -27.52 -0.01 -15.54
CA GLN A 286 -28.09 1.18 -14.92
C GLN A 286 -27.84 2.41 -15.79
N MET A 287 -28.91 3.16 -16.07
CA MET A 287 -28.87 4.31 -16.95
C MET A 287 -27.93 5.41 -16.43
N SER A 288 -27.84 5.58 -15.11
CA SER A 288 -26.91 6.52 -14.46
C SER A 288 -25.44 6.20 -14.78
N TYR A 289 -25.12 4.92 -15.00
CA TYR A 289 -23.77 4.47 -15.34
C TYR A 289 -23.58 4.28 -16.85
N ARG A 290 -24.67 4.15 -17.61
CA ARG A 290 -24.71 3.77 -19.04
C ARG A 290 -23.98 2.44 -19.34
N LYS A 291 -23.81 1.61 -18.32
CA LYS A 291 -23.18 0.29 -18.39
C LYS A 291 -23.75 -0.61 -17.30
N LYS A 292 -23.38 -1.89 -17.35
CA LYS A 292 -23.60 -2.82 -16.23
C LYS A 292 -22.68 -2.40 -15.07
N GLY A 293 -23.24 -2.28 -13.87
CA GLY A 293 -22.49 -1.88 -12.68
C GLY A 293 -23.21 -2.27 -11.39
N PRO A 294 -22.61 -1.96 -10.24
CA PRO A 294 -23.16 -2.34 -8.94
C PRO A 294 -24.47 -1.60 -8.63
N VAL A 295 -25.47 -2.34 -8.19
CA VAL A 295 -26.75 -1.82 -7.69
C VAL A 295 -27.04 -2.50 -6.37
N LEU A 296 -27.34 -1.71 -5.35
CA LEU A 296 -27.63 -2.17 -4.00
C LEU A 296 -29.13 -2.40 -3.83
N TYR A 297 -29.49 -3.45 -3.09
CA TYR A 297 -30.85 -3.71 -2.65
C TYR A 297 -30.84 -3.75 -1.13
N ALA A 298 -31.23 -2.63 -0.50
CA ALA A 298 -31.17 -2.50 0.95
C ALA A 298 -32.27 -3.35 1.61
N SER A 299 -31.87 -4.21 2.53
CA SER A 299 -32.76 -4.88 3.48
C SER A 299 -33.06 -4.00 4.69
N SER A 300 -32.11 -3.14 5.06
CA SER A 300 -32.21 -2.25 6.22
C SER A 300 -31.47 -0.94 6.00
N VAL A 301 -32.08 0.17 6.44
CA VAL A 301 -31.46 1.49 6.53
C VAL A 301 -31.81 2.09 7.89
N THR A 302 -30.83 2.24 8.77
CA THR A 302 -31.02 2.73 10.14
C THR A 302 -30.23 4.02 10.39
N PRO A 303 -30.72 4.95 11.23
CA PRO A 303 -29.96 6.15 11.60
C PRO A 303 -28.60 5.82 12.20
N ALA A 304 -27.59 6.64 11.89
CA ALA A 304 -26.25 6.53 12.45
C ALA A 304 -25.72 7.92 12.84
N GLU A 305 -24.78 7.95 13.78
CA GLU A 305 -23.96 9.14 14.02
C GLU A 305 -23.01 9.40 12.83
N PRO A 306 -22.53 10.63 12.64
CA PRO A 306 -21.51 10.95 11.64
C PRO A 306 -20.29 10.02 11.70
N ALA A 307 -19.69 9.74 10.54
CA ALA A 307 -18.40 9.07 10.49
C ALA A 307 -17.33 9.94 11.17
N ALA A 308 -16.34 9.29 11.80
CA ALA A 308 -15.26 10.00 12.49
C ALA A 308 -14.48 10.94 11.54
N GLU A 309 -14.25 10.45 10.32
CA GLU A 309 -13.83 11.26 9.17
C GLU A 309 -15.03 11.35 8.23
N GLU A 310 -15.52 12.56 7.90
CA GLU A 310 -16.67 12.67 6.98
C GLU A 310 -16.27 12.42 5.52
N MET A 311 -15.06 12.86 5.15
CA MET A 311 -14.50 12.75 3.81
C MET A 311 -13.81 11.39 3.61
N VAL A 312 -13.92 10.87 2.40
CA VAL A 312 -13.17 9.70 1.92
C VAL A 312 -11.93 10.18 1.19
N TYR A 313 -10.80 9.56 1.51
CA TYR A 313 -9.51 9.79 0.87
C TYR A 313 -9.12 8.48 0.16
N PHE A 314 -8.56 8.61 -1.04
CA PHE A 314 -8.13 7.49 -1.89
C PHE A 314 -6.61 7.37 -1.88
#